data_AF-A0A7S4G4X5-F1
#
_entry.id   AF-A0A7S4G4X5-F1
#
_cell.length_a   1.000
_cell.length_b   1.000
_cell.length_c   1.000
_cell.angle_alpha   90.00
_cell.angle_beta   90.00
_cell.angle_gamma   90.00
#
_symmetry.space_group_name_H-M   'P 1'
#
loop_
_entity.id
_entity.type
_entity.pdbx_description
1 polymer ?
#
loop_
_entity_poly.entity_id
_entity_poly.type
_entity_poly.pdbx_seq_one_letter_code
_entity_poly.pdbx_strand_id
1 'polypeptide(L)'
;QEQEQEEEEEMSPLDRVFEGMKLFFLRGVISGSFYFTKQPARIRQVLNQVYIDRTNVDDELVNSIEYAAQAPTAPEVFYSVITRNSVATPQSTIDFLLALLSKADHPMLLLWGEQDPWIRPQAGNRIQRLYPRAERVSINAGHCPHDEAPSEVNSALVDWLAQQKV
;
A
#
# COMPACT_ATOMS: atom_id res chain seq x y z
N GLN A 1 -26.77 2.98 -36.29
CA GLN A 1 -26.33 3.73 -35.10
C GLN A 1 -27.27 3.32 -34.00
N GLU A 2 -27.00 2.17 -33.40
CA GLU A 2 -27.76 1.66 -32.26
C GLU A 2 -27.08 2.21 -31.01
N GLN A 3 -27.84 3.02 -30.27
CA GLN A 3 -27.48 3.46 -28.94
C GLN A 3 -27.70 2.26 -28.00
N GLU A 4 -26.62 1.61 -27.58
CA GLU A 4 -26.64 0.78 -26.38
C GLU A 4 -26.85 1.72 -25.20
N GLN A 5 -28.10 1.85 -24.77
CA GLN A 5 -28.44 2.37 -23.46
C GLN A 5 -28.02 1.29 -22.46
N GLU A 6 -26.96 1.55 -21.70
CA GLU A 6 -26.69 0.80 -20.47
C GLU A 6 -27.90 1.03 -19.54
N GLU A 7 -28.78 0.03 -19.46
CA GLU A 7 -29.80 -0.05 -18.41
C GLU A 7 -29.06 -0.19 -17.08
N GLU A 8 -28.95 0.90 -16.32
CA GLU A 8 -28.64 0.81 -14.90
C GLU A 8 -29.78 0.01 -14.23
N GLU A 9 -29.56 -1.29 -14.01
CA GLU A 9 -30.48 -2.12 -13.22
C GLU A 9 -30.64 -1.48 -11.83
N GLU A 10 -31.78 -0.81 -11.59
CA GLU A 10 -32.11 -0.28 -10.28
C GLU A 10 -32.25 -1.44 -9.28
N MET A 11 -31.27 -1.58 -8.37
CA MET A 11 -31.33 -2.56 -7.30
C MET A 11 -32.63 -2.41 -6.49
N SER A 12 -33.31 -3.54 -6.27
CA SER A 12 -34.51 -3.63 -5.43
C SER A 12 -34.25 -3.13 -4.00
N PRO A 13 -35.23 -2.51 -3.32
CA PRO A 13 -35.09 -2.10 -1.93
C PRO A 13 -34.61 -3.21 -0.98
N LEU A 14 -35.01 -4.46 -1.23
CA LEU A 14 -34.57 -5.61 -0.43
C LEU A 14 -33.08 -5.91 -0.64
N ASP A 15 -32.61 -5.86 -1.89
CA ASP A 15 -31.20 -6.10 -2.21
C ASP A 15 -30.30 -5.04 -1.59
N ARG A 16 -30.74 -3.76 -1.59
CA ARG A 16 -30.02 -2.68 -0.89
C ARG A 16 -29.91 -2.93 0.62
N VAL A 17 -30.97 -3.45 1.24
CA VAL A 17 -30.96 -3.81 2.67
C VAL A 17 -30.01 -4.98 2.92
N PHE A 18 -30.06 -6.03 2.09
CA PHE A 18 -29.15 -7.17 2.19
C PHE A 18 -27.69 -6.76 1.99
N GLU A 19 -27.37 -5.93 1.01
CA GLU A 19 -26.02 -5.39 0.81
C GLU A 19 -25.58 -4.53 2.00
N GLY A 20 -26.45 -3.68 2.53
CA GLY A 20 -26.18 -2.93 3.77
C GLY A 20 -25.84 -3.85 4.95
N MET A 21 -26.58 -4.95 5.12
CA MET A 21 -26.30 -5.96 6.15
C MET A 21 -24.98 -6.69 5.93
N LYS A 22 -24.66 -7.07 4.67
CA LYS A 22 -23.39 -7.70 4.32
C LYS A 22 -22.20 -6.79 4.61
N LEU A 23 -22.29 -5.51 4.23
CA LEU A 23 -21.26 -4.50 4.50
C LEU A 23 -21.06 -4.29 6.00
N PHE A 24 -22.15 -4.22 6.78
CA PHE A 24 -22.06 -4.12 8.23
C PHE A 24 -21.37 -5.34 8.84
N PHE A 25 -21.74 -6.55 8.40
CA PHE A 25 -21.12 -7.79 8.87
C PHE A 25 -19.63 -7.86 8.49
N LEU A 26 -19.29 -7.57 7.24
CA LEU A 26 -17.91 -7.51 6.76
C LEU A 26 -17.07 -6.52 7.57
N ARG A 27 -17.63 -5.33 7.83
CA ARG A 27 -16.98 -4.32 8.69
C ARG A 27 -16.75 -4.86 10.10
N GLY A 28 -17.74 -5.51 10.70
CA GLY A 28 -17.59 -6.17 12.00
C GLY A 28 -16.49 -7.24 12.02
N VAL A 29 -16.41 -8.08 10.99
CA VAL A 29 -15.37 -9.11 10.84
C VAL A 29 -13.98 -8.49 10.70
N ILE A 30 -13.83 -7.45 9.87
CA ILE A 30 -12.54 -6.76 9.67
C ILE A 30 -12.11 -6.02 10.96
N SER A 31 -13.05 -5.34 11.64
CA SER A 31 -12.75 -4.71 12.93
C SER A 31 -12.39 -5.75 13.99
N GLY A 32 -13.01 -6.93 13.98
CA GLY A 32 -12.64 -8.04 14.86
C GLY A 32 -11.25 -8.59 14.55
N SER A 33 -10.91 -8.76 13.27
CA SER A 33 -9.60 -9.26 12.86
C SER A 33 -8.46 -8.31 13.21
N PHE A 34 -8.70 -6.99 13.23
CA PHE A 34 -7.74 -5.98 13.68
C PHE A 34 -7.18 -6.27 15.08
N TYR A 35 -8.04 -6.62 16.05
CA TYR A 35 -7.59 -6.91 17.42
C TYR A 35 -6.71 -8.16 17.51
N PHE A 36 -6.87 -9.09 16.57
CA PHE A 36 -6.03 -10.27 16.46
C PHE A 36 -4.73 -9.98 15.71
N THR A 37 -4.76 -9.21 14.62
CA THR A 37 -3.57 -8.91 13.82
C THR A 37 -2.59 -7.98 14.53
N LYS A 38 -3.07 -7.08 15.41
CA LYS A 38 -2.24 -6.15 16.16
C LYS A 38 -1.46 -6.76 17.33
N GLN A 39 -1.60 -8.07 17.59
CA GLN A 39 -0.85 -8.74 18.66
C GLN A 39 0.65 -8.83 18.31
N PRO A 40 1.58 -8.59 19.24
CA PRO A 40 3.02 -8.60 18.95
C PRO A 40 3.52 -9.86 18.23
N ALA A 41 3.04 -11.03 18.64
CA ALA A 41 3.39 -12.31 17.99
C ALA A 41 2.94 -12.37 16.52
N ARG A 42 1.78 -11.78 16.20
CA ARG A 42 1.25 -11.71 14.82
C ARG A 42 2.00 -10.69 13.99
N ILE A 43 2.29 -9.51 14.55
CA ILE A 43 3.14 -8.49 13.92
C ILE A 43 4.49 -9.12 13.55
N ARG A 44 5.18 -9.74 14.51
CA ARG A 44 6.45 -10.44 14.29
C ARG A 44 6.33 -11.51 13.21
N GLN A 45 5.26 -12.32 13.23
CA GLN A 45 5.04 -13.35 12.22
C GLN A 45 4.89 -12.77 10.81
N VAL A 46 4.19 -11.64 10.67
CA VAL A 46 4.00 -10.96 9.38
C VAL A 46 5.31 -10.33 8.90
N LEU A 47 6.04 -9.62 9.77
CA LEU A 47 7.34 -9.03 9.42
C LEU A 47 8.33 -10.09 8.92
N ASN A 48 8.38 -11.26 9.56
CA ASN A 48 9.23 -12.38 9.13
C ASN A 48 8.88 -12.99 7.76
N GLN A 49 7.71 -12.66 7.20
CA GLN A 49 7.32 -13.05 5.84
C GLN A 49 7.76 -12.03 4.80
N VAL A 50 8.01 -10.77 5.19
CA VAL A 50 8.28 -9.67 4.27
C VAL A 50 9.70 -9.13 4.33
N TYR A 51 10.43 -9.41 5.42
CA TYR A 51 11.84 -9.06 5.58
C TYR A 51 12.72 -10.22 5.08
N ILE A 52 13.78 -9.90 4.34
CA ILE A 52 14.80 -10.87 3.94
C ILE A 52 15.60 -11.29 5.16
N ASP A 53 16.20 -10.30 5.84
CA ASP A 53 16.97 -10.54 7.05
C ASP A 53 16.04 -10.48 8.25
N ARG A 54 15.70 -11.65 8.77
CA ARG A 54 14.83 -11.80 9.94
C ARG A 54 15.47 -11.28 11.23
N THR A 55 16.78 -11.07 11.26
CA THR A 55 17.46 -10.48 12.43
C THR A 55 17.12 -9.00 12.61
N ASN A 56 16.67 -8.32 11.54
CA ASN A 56 16.13 -6.96 11.61
C ASN A 56 14.75 -6.90 12.31
N VAL A 57 14.06 -8.04 12.43
CA VAL A 57 12.78 -8.10 13.14
C VAL A 57 13.07 -8.25 14.63
N ASP A 58 13.37 -7.15 15.30
CA ASP A 58 13.63 -7.11 16.74
C ASP A 58 12.38 -6.75 17.56
N ASP A 59 12.51 -6.61 18.89
CA ASP A 59 11.37 -6.24 19.75
C ASP A 59 11.01 -4.76 19.63
N GLU A 60 11.97 -3.89 19.30
CA GLU A 60 11.73 -2.45 19.13
C GLU A 60 10.80 -2.21 17.94
N LEU A 61 11.10 -2.79 16.78
CA LEU A 61 10.28 -2.72 15.58
C LEU A 61 8.86 -3.23 15.85
N VAL A 62 8.73 -4.40 16.48
CA VAL A 62 7.42 -4.99 16.80
C VAL A 62 6.61 -4.08 17.74
N ASN A 63 7.24 -3.56 18.80
CA ASN A 63 6.59 -2.68 19.76
C ASN A 63 6.19 -1.34 19.14
N SER A 64 6.97 -0.81 18.20
CA SER A 64 6.64 0.44 17.49
C SER A 64 5.33 0.33 16.69
N ILE A 65 5.15 -0.80 16.00
CA ILE A 65 3.94 -1.10 15.22
C ILE A 65 2.76 -1.37 16.16
N GLU A 66 2.98 -2.14 17.24
CA GLU A 66 1.95 -2.39 18.24
C GLU A 66 1.46 -1.08 18.86
N TYR A 67 2.39 -0.20 19.25
CA TYR A 67 2.10 1.11 19.82
C TYR A 67 1.26 1.96 18.86
N ALA A 68 1.64 2.04 17.57
CA ALA A 68 0.84 2.73 16.56
C ALA A 68 -0.57 2.14 16.44
N ALA A 69 -0.71 0.81 16.57
CA ALA A 69 -2.00 0.11 16.55
C ALA A 69 -2.82 0.28 17.84
N GLN A 70 -2.32 0.97 18.87
CA GLN A 70 -3.11 1.37 20.06
C GLN A 70 -3.88 2.67 19.84
N ALA A 71 -3.59 3.43 18.77
CA ALA A 71 -4.31 4.66 18.49
C ALA A 71 -5.82 4.39 18.34
N PRO A 72 -6.70 5.27 18.87
CA PRO A 72 -8.16 5.09 18.77
C PRO A 72 -8.67 4.97 17.33
N THR A 73 -7.94 5.54 16.36
CA THR A 73 -8.26 5.54 14.93
C THR A 73 -7.63 4.36 14.16
N ALA A 74 -6.82 3.52 14.81
CA ALA A 74 -6.12 2.42 14.15
C ALA A 74 -7.04 1.37 13.48
N PRO A 75 -8.19 0.95 14.06
CA PRO A 75 -9.09 0.00 13.40
C PRO A 75 -9.64 0.56 12.07
N GLU A 76 -9.91 1.87 12.02
CA GLU A 76 -10.43 2.58 10.85
C GLU A 76 -9.39 2.68 9.75
N VAL A 77 -8.14 3.01 10.12
CA VAL A 77 -7.00 2.99 9.20
C VAL A 77 -6.81 1.57 8.64
N PHE A 78 -6.82 0.54 9.50
CA PHE A 78 -6.71 -0.85 9.08
C PHE A 78 -7.83 -1.27 8.12
N TYR A 79 -9.08 -0.91 8.43
CA TYR A 79 -10.22 -1.15 7.54
C TYR A 79 -10.03 -0.50 6.17
N SER A 80 -9.56 0.76 6.12
CA SER A 80 -9.34 1.48 4.87
C SER A 80 -8.26 0.84 3.99
N VAL A 81 -7.21 0.29 4.61
CA VAL A 81 -6.12 -0.39 3.90
C VAL A 81 -6.60 -1.71 3.31
N ILE A 82 -7.32 -2.52 4.09
CA ILE A 82 -7.82 -3.83 3.64
C ILE A 82 -8.90 -3.69 2.57
N THR A 83 -9.78 -2.70 2.70
CA THR A 83 -10.88 -2.52 1.75
C THR A 83 -10.51 -1.65 0.55
N ARG A 84 -9.27 -1.13 0.48
CA ARG A 84 -8.82 -0.21 -0.57
C ARG A 84 -9.18 -0.68 -1.97
N ASN A 85 -8.91 -1.94 -2.32
CA ASN A 85 -9.18 -2.45 -3.67
C ASN A 85 -10.68 -2.61 -3.95
N SER A 86 -11.50 -2.80 -2.92
CA SER A 86 -12.96 -2.93 -3.05
C SER A 86 -13.67 -1.58 -3.21
N VAL A 87 -13.01 -0.48 -2.82
CA VAL A 87 -13.56 0.89 -2.89
C VAL A 87 -12.79 1.80 -3.84
N ALA A 88 -11.84 1.25 -4.60
CA ALA A 88 -11.02 2.01 -5.52
C ALA A 88 -11.86 2.54 -6.69
N THR A 89 -11.84 3.86 -6.89
CA THR A 89 -12.36 4.51 -8.10
C THR A 89 -11.24 4.64 -9.15
N PRO A 90 -11.56 4.83 -10.43
CA PRO A 90 -10.55 5.05 -11.47
C PRO A 90 -9.54 6.16 -11.12
N GLN A 91 -10.00 7.22 -10.45
CA GLN A 91 -9.19 8.37 -10.02
C GLN A 91 -8.29 8.08 -8.80
N SER A 92 -8.52 6.97 -8.09
CA SER A 92 -7.71 6.54 -6.94
C SER A 92 -6.60 5.54 -7.31
N THR A 93 -6.53 5.16 -8.58
CA THR A 93 -5.53 4.20 -9.08
C THR A 93 -4.14 4.83 -9.17
N ILE A 94 -3.10 4.01 -8.98
CA ILE A 94 -1.71 4.47 -9.14
C ILE A 94 -1.48 5.01 -10.55
N ASP A 95 -2.04 4.37 -11.58
CA ASP A 95 -1.92 4.81 -12.98
C ASP A 95 -2.44 6.23 -13.19
N PHE A 96 -3.61 6.54 -12.64
CA PHE A 96 -4.19 7.88 -12.71
C PHE A 96 -3.30 8.91 -12.00
N LEU A 97 -2.80 8.58 -10.81
CA LEU A 97 -1.90 9.44 -10.04
C LEU A 97 -0.59 9.69 -10.78
N LEU A 98 0.02 8.66 -11.36
CA LEU A 98 1.24 8.77 -12.16
C LEU A 98 1.01 9.65 -13.40
N ALA A 99 -0.13 9.50 -14.07
CA ALA A 99 -0.48 10.34 -15.21
C ALA A 99 -0.63 11.82 -14.81
N LEU A 100 -1.21 12.11 -13.63
CA LEU A 100 -1.32 13.47 -13.10
C LEU A 100 0.04 14.07 -12.78
N LEU A 101 0.89 13.33 -12.04
CA LEU A 101 2.26 13.75 -11.72
C LEU A 101 3.11 13.95 -12.97
N SER A 102 2.87 13.16 -14.01
CA SER A 102 3.62 13.26 -15.27
C SER A 102 3.26 14.53 -16.04
N LYS A 103 1.99 14.96 -15.99
CA LYS A 103 1.55 16.22 -16.63
C LYS A 103 2.17 17.45 -15.95
N ALA A 104 2.46 17.36 -14.66
CA ALA A 104 3.03 18.44 -13.87
C ALA A 104 4.56 18.39 -13.77
N ASP A 105 5.22 17.54 -14.57
CA ASP A 105 6.69 17.41 -14.62
C ASP A 105 7.39 17.25 -13.26
N HIS A 106 6.74 16.56 -12.32
CA HIS A 106 7.31 16.37 -10.98
C HIS A 106 8.48 15.38 -11.01
N PRO A 107 9.64 15.70 -10.42
CA PRO A 107 10.71 14.72 -10.28
C PRO A 107 10.27 13.57 -9.36
N MET A 108 10.69 12.34 -9.67
CA MET A 108 10.32 11.14 -8.91
C MET A 108 11.53 10.23 -8.73
N LEU A 109 11.79 9.84 -7.48
CA LEU A 109 12.70 8.75 -7.12
C LEU A 109 11.87 7.53 -6.73
N LEU A 110 12.12 6.39 -7.38
CA LEU A 110 11.50 5.11 -7.10
C LEU A 110 12.52 4.18 -6.45
N LEU A 111 12.49 4.12 -5.12
CA LEU A 111 13.27 3.16 -4.33
C LEU A 111 12.49 1.85 -4.24
N TRP A 112 13.10 0.74 -4.64
CA TRP A 112 12.40 -0.55 -4.73
C TRP A 112 13.19 -1.70 -4.11
N GLY A 113 12.57 -2.43 -3.18
CA GLY A 113 13.12 -3.69 -2.67
C GLY A 113 12.92 -4.82 -3.67
N GLU A 114 13.99 -5.33 -4.26
CA GLU A 114 13.90 -6.34 -5.33
C GLU A 114 13.45 -7.72 -4.83
N GLN A 115 13.51 -7.98 -3.53
CA GLN A 115 13.07 -9.26 -2.95
C GLN A 115 11.73 -9.14 -2.22
N ASP A 116 10.96 -8.06 -2.42
CA ASP A 116 9.63 -7.90 -1.83
C ASP A 116 8.70 -9.07 -2.23
N PRO A 117 8.25 -9.89 -1.25
CA PRO A 117 7.41 -11.05 -1.53
C PRO A 117 5.94 -10.68 -1.75
N TRP A 118 5.53 -9.47 -1.37
CA TRP A 118 4.15 -8.98 -1.48
C TRP A 118 3.97 -8.12 -2.73
N ILE A 119 4.81 -7.09 -2.92
CA ILE A 119 4.76 -6.19 -4.07
C ILE A 119 5.96 -6.47 -4.96
N ARG A 120 5.79 -7.47 -5.83
CA ARG A 120 6.89 -7.98 -6.66
C ARG A 120 7.46 -6.92 -7.63
N PRO A 121 8.73 -7.05 -8.08
CA PRO A 121 9.40 -6.10 -8.98
C PRO A 121 8.65 -5.74 -10.27
N GLN A 122 7.72 -6.59 -10.74
CA GLN A 122 6.89 -6.29 -11.90
C GLN A 122 6.01 -5.04 -11.69
N ALA A 123 5.60 -4.75 -10.46
CA ALA A 123 4.88 -3.53 -10.12
C ALA A 123 5.80 -2.30 -10.29
N GLY A 124 7.03 -2.34 -9.77
CA GLY A 124 8.04 -1.31 -10.01
C GLY A 124 8.36 -1.11 -11.50
N ASN A 125 8.49 -2.21 -12.26
CA ASN A 125 8.66 -2.16 -13.72
C ASN A 125 7.48 -1.47 -14.42
N ARG A 126 6.26 -1.69 -13.93
CA ARG A 126 5.05 -1.06 -14.47
C ARG A 126 5.02 0.43 -14.16
N ILE A 127 5.38 0.83 -12.94
CA ILE A 127 5.54 2.24 -12.56
C ILE A 127 6.56 2.90 -13.49
N GLN A 128 7.74 2.29 -13.70
CA GLN A 128 8.76 2.82 -14.60
C GLN A 128 8.26 2.99 -16.04
N ARG A 129 7.43 2.07 -16.56
CA ARG A 129 6.83 2.22 -17.90
C ARG A 129 5.83 3.38 -17.97
N LEU A 130 5.03 3.57 -16.92
CA LEU A 130 4.04 4.64 -16.83
C LEU A 130 4.69 6.00 -16.52
N TYR A 131 5.84 6.00 -15.86
CA TYR A 131 6.60 7.18 -15.48
C TYR A 131 8.09 7.04 -15.86
N PRO A 132 8.45 7.09 -17.17
CA PRO A 132 9.79 6.78 -17.64
C PRO A 132 10.90 7.68 -17.11
N ARG A 133 10.55 8.88 -16.63
CA ARG A 133 11.47 9.87 -16.05
C ARG A 133 11.79 9.61 -14.57
N ALA A 134 11.10 8.67 -13.92
CA ALA A 134 11.41 8.34 -12.55
C ALA A 134 12.82 7.75 -12.50
N GLU A 135 13.65 8.25 -11.59
CA GLU A 135 14.92 7.62 -11.30
C GLU A 135 14.64 6.40 -10.42
N ARG A 136 15.00 5.20 -10.88
CA ARG A 136 14.80 3.98 -10.10
C ARG A 136 16.10 3.52 -9.48
N VAL A 137 16.06 3.24 -8.19
CA VAL A 137 17.12 2.56 -7.46
C VAL A 137 16.58 1.24 -6.93
N SER A 138 17.17 0.15 -7.43
CA SER A 138 16.88 -1.21 -7.01
C SER A 138 17.75 -1.56 -5.81
N ILE A 139 17.12 -1.95 -4.71
CA ILE A 139 17.73 -2.17 -3.41
C ILE A 139 17.61 -3.65 -3.06
N ASN A 140 18.67 -4.22 -2.51
CA ASN A 140 18.69 -5.61 -2.09
C ASN A 140 17.95 -5.80 -0.74
N ALA A 141 16.66 -5.52 -0.73
CA ALA A 141 15.77 -5.51 0.42
C ALA A 141 14.41 -6.15 0.11
N GLY A 142 13.66 -6.50 1.16
CA GLY A 142 12.30 -6.99 1.08
C GLY A 142 11.29 -5.84 0.97
N HIS A 143 10.16 -5.98 1.66
CA HIS A 143 9.04 -5.03 1.54
C HIS A 143 9.33 -3.65 2.12
N CYS A 144 10.25 -3.56 3.08
CA CYS A 144 10.56 -2.32 3.80
C CYS A 144 12.01 -1.92 3.56
N PRO A 145 12.39 -1.49 2.34
CA PRO A 145 13.78 -1.19 2.01
C PRO A 145 14.41 -0.10 2.89
N HIS A 146 13.60 0.84 3.39
CA HIS A 146 14.05 1.91 4.28
C HIS A 146 14.47 1.43 5.67
N ASP A 147 13.93 0.29 6.12
CA ASP A 147 14.26 -0.32 7.42
C ASP A 147 15.30 -1.45 7.24
N GLU A 148 15.19 -2.23 6.16
CA GLU A 148 16.10 -3.35 5.90
C GLU A 148 17.47 -2.94 5.36
N ALA A 149 17.54 -1.88 4.55
CA ALA A 149 18.76 -1.38 3.93
C ALA A 149 18.85 0.16 4.04
N PRO A 150 18.81 0.73 5.26
CA PRO A 150 18.71 2.17 5.48
C PRO A 150 19.89 2.93 4.88
N SER A 151 21.09 2.34 4.87
CA SER A 151 22.27 2.99 4.28
C SER A 151 22.13 3.19 2.77
N GLU A 152 21.64 2.18 2.05
CA GLU A 152 21.40 2.25 0.60
C GLU A 152 20.27 3.23 0.27
N VAL A 153 19.15 3.14 1.00
CA VAL A 153 18.00 4.05 0.85
C VAL A 153 18.41 5.50 1.11
N ASN A 154 19.11 5.76 2.21
CA ASN A 154 19.47 7.12 2.60
C ASN A 154 20.49 7.72 1.64
N SER A 155 21.48 6.94 1.17
CA SER A 155 22.42 7.42 0.15
C SER A 155 21.68 7.79 -1.14
N ALA A 156 20.85 6.88 -1.66
CA ALA A 156 20.09 7.12 -2.88
C ALA A 156 19.18 8.36 -2.76
N LEU A 157 18.53 8.55 -1.61
CA LEU A 157 17.68 9.71 -1.37
C LEU A 157 18.49 11.01 -1.33
N VAL A 158 19.61 11.04 -0.61
CA VAL A 158 20.47 12.24 -0.50
C VAL A 158 21.10 12.59 -1.85
N ASP A 159 21.62 11.59 -2.58
CA ASP A 159 22.23 11.77 -3.90
C ASP A 159 21.21 12.31 -4.90
N TRP A 160 19.97 11.81 -4.86
CA TRP A 160 18.88 12.31 -5.69
C TRP A 160 18.49 13.74 -5.33
N LEU A 161 18.34 14.05 -4.03
CA LEU A 161 18.00 15.40 -3.56
C LEU A 161 19.05 16.43 -3.95
N ALA A 162 20.34 16.09 -3.89
CA ALA A 162 21.44 16.98 -4.28
C ALA A 162 21.41 17.35 -5.77
N GLN A 163 20.75 16.55 -6.60
CA GLN A 163 20.59 16.79 -8.04
C GLN A 163 19.32 17.61 -8.37
N GLN A 164 18.40 17.76 -7.42
CA GLN A 164 17.17 18.52 -7.64
C GLN A 164 17.48 20.02 -7.63
N LYS A 165 17.01 20.72 -8.66
CA LYS A 165 17.07 22.19 -8.70
C LYS A 165 16.01 22.73 -7.73
N VAL A 166 16.44 23.42 -6.69
CA VAL A 166 15.58 24.22 -5.80
C VAL A 166 15.04 25.43 -6.56
#